data_AF-A0A924MRQ8-F1
#
_entry.id   AF-A0A924MRQ8-F1
#
_cell.length_a   1.000
_cell.length_b   1.000
_cell.length_c   1.000
_cell.angle_alpha   90.00
_cell.angle_beta   90.00
_cell.angle_gamma   90.00
#
_symmetry.space_group_name_H-M   'P 1'
#
loop_
_entity.id
_entity.type
_entity.pdbx_description
1 polymer ?
#
loop_
_entity_poly.entity_id
_entity_poly.type
_entity_poly.pdbx_seq_one_letter_code
_entity_poly.pdbx_strand_id
1 'polypeptide(L)' 'MLQGYGSSLLTGAGLSIAVALASLAIAAALGVLGAMAKLSRSRVLRGAAQVYTTVMRGVPDLVMM' A
#
# COMPACT_ATOMS: atom_id res chain seq x y z
N MET A 1 9.85 -32.84 16.81
CA MET A 1 11.15 -32.15 16.59
C MET A 1 10.88 -31.02 15.62
N LEU A 2 11.06 -29.76 16.03
CA LEU A 2 11.17 -28.63 15.10
C LEU A 2 12.67 -28.50 14.81
N GLN A 3 13.18 -29.28 13.86
CA GLN A 3 14.60 -29.34 13.44
C GLN A 3 15.13 -27.94 13.09
N GLY A 4 15.62 -27.14 14.04
CA GLY A 4 16.39 -25.91 13.77
C GLY A 4 15.68 -24.77 13.00
N TYR A 5 14.45 -24.97 12.49
CA TYR A 5 13.72 -24.01 11.65
C TYR A 5 13.01 -22.90 12.43
N GLY A 6 12.88 -23.04 13.76
CA GLY A 6 12.18 -22.04 14.60
C GLY A 6 12.81 -20.64 14.49
N SER A 7 14.15 -20.58 14.42
CA SER A 7 14.87 -19.32 14.20
C SER A 7 14.59 -18.75 12.81
N SER A 8 14.64 -19.56 11.75
CA SER A 8 14.34 -19.12 10.38
C SER A 8 12.89 -18.64 10.22
N LEU A 9 11.93 -19.29 10.90
CA LEU A 9 10.53 -18.86 10.91
C LEU A 9 10.34 -17.53 11.64
N LEU A 10 11.01 -17.34 12.78
CA LEU A 10 11.00 -16.07 13.50
C LEU A 10 11.63 -14.94 12.68
N THR A 11 12.75 -15.20 12.01
CA THR A 11 13.38 -14.23 11.09
C THR A 11 12.48 -13.91 9.90
N GLY A 12 11.85 -14.93 9.30
CA GLY A 12 10.89 -14.74 8.20
C GLY A 12 9.68 -13.92 8.63
N ALA A 13 9.09 -14.22 9.80
CA ALA A 13 7.99 -13.45 10.36
C ALA A 13 8.38 -11.98 10.62
N GLY A 14 9.57 -11.76 11.18
CA GLY A 14 10.12 -10.41 11.36
C GLY A 14 10.28 -9.66 10.04
N LEU A 15 10.77 -10.33 8.99
CA LEU A 15 10.90 -9.75 7.66
C LEU A 15 9.53 -9.41 7.04
N SER A 16 8.54 -10.28 7.17
CA SER A 16 7.17 -10.02 6.70
C SER A 16 6.56 -8.79 7.39
N ILE A 17 6.74 -8.66 8.70
CA ILE A 17 6.28 -7.49 9.45
C ILE A 17 7.01 -6.23 8.99
N ALA A 18 8.33 -6.29 8.81
CA ALA A 18 9.12 -5.16 8.34
C ALA A 18 8.67 -4.67 6.95
N VAL A 19 8.48 -5.59 6.01
CA VAL A 19 7.99 -5.28 4.66
C VAL A 19 6.56 -4.74 4.71
N ALA A 20 5.68 -5.33 5.52
CA ALA A 20 4.31 -4.84 5.69
C ALA A 20 4.30 -3.39 6.20
N LEU A 21 5.07 -3.08 7.24
CA LEU A 21 5.16 -1.72 7.78
C LEU A 21 5.78 -0.74 6.77
N ALA A 22 6.81 -1.14 6.04
CA ALA A 22 7.42 -0.31 5.00
C ALA A 22 6.43 0.00 3.87
N SER A 23 5.71 -1.02 3.38
CA SER A 23 4.68 -0.84 2.36
C SER A 23 3.52 0.05 2.83
N LEU A 24 3.10 -0.10 4.10
CA LEU A 24 2.07 0.73 4.70
C LEU A 24 2.50 2.19 4.77
N ALA A 25 3.74 2.47 5.18
CA ALA A 25 4.28 3.83 5.22
C ALA A 25 4.29 4.48 3.83
N ILE A 26 4.73 3.75 2.81
CA ILE A 26 4.74 4.23 1.41
C ILE A 26 3.32 4.48 0.92
N ALA A 27 2.41 3.52 1.12
CA ALA A 27 1.01 3.65 0.72
C ALA A 27 0.32 4.84 1.41
N ALA A 28 0.59 5.05 2.70
CA ALA A 28 0.07 6.18 3.46
C ALA A 28 0.60 7.51 2.91
N ALA A 29 1.91 7.62 2.65
CA ALA A 29 2.50 8.83 2.08
C ALA A 29 1.89 9.18 0.70
N LEU A 30 1.76 8.19 -0.18
CA LEU A 30 1.11 8.36 -1.48
C LEU A 30 -0.38 8.72 -1.34
N GLY A 31 -1.09 8.13 -0.38
CA GLY A 31 -2.49 8.43 -0.07
C GLY A 31 -2.69 9.89 0.38
N VAL A 32 -1.81 10.38 1.24
CA VAL A 32 -1.82 11.79 1.69
C VAL A 32 -1.54 12.73 0.51
N LEU A 33 -0.53 12.45 -0.30
CA LEU A 33 -0.23 13.25 -1.51
C LEU A 33 -1.43 13.28 -2.48
N GLY A 34 -2.10 12.14 -2.69
CA GLY A 34 -3.32 12.07 -3.51
C GLY A 34 -4.48 12.87 -2.91
N ALA A 35 -4.66 12.83 -1.58
CA ALA A 35 -5.66 13.63 -0.89
C ALA A 35 -5.38 15.14 -1.00
N MET A 36 -4.12 15.55 -0.87
CA MET A 36 -3.69 16.95 -1.05
C MET A 36 -3.92 17.42 -2.50
N ALA A 37 -3.60 16.57 -3.49
CA ALA A 37 -3.89 16.85 -4.90
C ALA A 37 -5.39 17.03 -5.16
N LYS A 38 -6.24 16.28 -4.46
CA LYS A 38 -7.70 16.37 -4.56
C LYS A 38 -8.29 17.61 -3.86
N LEU A 39 -7.60 18.15 -2.85
CA LEU A 39 -7.97 19.37 -2.14
C LEU A 39 -7.52 20.64 -2.86
N SER A 40 -6.55 20.52 -3.78
CA SER A 40 -6.10 21.63 -4.62
C SER A 40 -7.21 22.14 -5.56
N ARG A 41 -7.28 23.47 -5.73
CA ARG A 41 -8.33 24.18 -6.49
C ARG A 41 -8.30 23.88 -8.01
N SER A 42 -7.28 23.18 -8.50
CA SER A 42 -7.10 22.81 -9.90
C SER A 42 -7.94 21.58 -10.28
N ARG A 43 -8.91 21.78 -11.19
CA ARG A 43 -9.82 20.72 -11.67
C ARG A 43 -9.09 19.55 -12.36
N VAL A 44 -7.95 19.82 -12.98
CA VAL A 44 -7.14 18.81 -13.68
C VAL A 44 -6.45 17.87 -12.69
N LEU A 45 -5.84 18.43 -11.64
CA LEU A 45 -5.16 17.66 -10.60
C LEU A 45 -6.15 16.81 -9.78
N ARG A 46 -7.32 17.38 -9.50
CA ARG A 46 -8.43 16.70 -8.83
C ARG A 46 -8.98 15.56 -9.68
N GLY A 47 -9.13 15.76 -10.99
CA GLY A 47 -9.56 14.72 -11.93
C GLY A 47 -8.57 13.56 -12.00
N ALA A 48 -7.27 13.85 -12.16
CA ALA A 48 -6.23 12.82 -12.19
C ALA A 48 -6.15 12.02 -10.87
N ALA A 49 -6.18 12.69 -9.73
CA ALA A 49 -6.20 12.03 -8.42
C ALA A 49 -7.47 11.20 -8.21
N GLN A 50 -8.61 11.67 -8.72
CA GLN A 50 -9.88 10.96 -8.62
C GLN A 50 -9.90 9.72 -9.52
N VAL A 51 -9.37 9.78 -10.74
CA VAL A 51 -9.19 8.61 -11.61
C VAL A 51 -8.21 7.61 -10.98
N TYR A 52 -7.04 8.06 -10.53
CA TYR A 52 -6.05 7.17 -9.89
C TYR A 52 -6.63 6.45 -8.66
N THR A 53 -7.35 7.18 -7.79
CA THR A 53 -7.98 6.60 -6.60
C THR A 53 -9.20 5.74 -6.91
N THR A 54 -9.96 6.02 -7.98
CA THR A 54 -11.10 5.18 -8.38
C THR A 54 -10.66 3.91 -9.08
N VAL A 55 -9.59 3.94 -9.88
CA VAL A 55 -9.03 2.72 -10.48
C VAL A 55 -8.42 1.85 -9.38
N MET A 56 -7.57 2.40 -8.51
CA MET A 56 -6.96 1.61 -7.43
C MET A 56 -7.96 1.09 -6.40
N ARG A 57 -9.08 1.78 -6.15
CA ARG A 57 -10.15 1.28 -5.25
C ARG A 57 -11.24 0.49 -5.96
N GLY A 58 -11.35 0.62 -7.27
CA GLY A 58 -12.43 0.09 -8.09
C GLY A 58 -12.03 -1.13 -8.90
N VAL A 59 -10.73 -1.32 -9.16
CA VAL A 59 -10.20 -2.62 -9.60
C VAL A 59 -10.24 -3.50 -8.36
N PRO A 60 -11.17 -4.46 -8.30
CA PRO A 60 -11.27 -5.33 -7.16
C PRO A 60 -9.97 -6.14 -7.10
N ASP A 61 -9.35 -6.14 -5.93
CA ASP A 61 -8.16 -6.94 -5.56
C ASP A 61 -8.24 -8.39 -6.11
N LEU A 62 -9.47 -8.89 -6.29
CA LEU A 62 -9.89 -10.12 -6.96
C LEU A 62 -9.34 -10.38 -8.39
N VAL A 63 -8.97 -9.36 -9.19
CA VAL A 63 -8.44 -9.61 -10.56
C VAL A 63 -6.92 -9.80 -10.53
N MET A 64 -6.24 -9.42 -9.45
CA MET A 64 -4.78 -9.43 -9.36
C MET A 64 -4.21 -10.73 -8.76
N MET A 65 -5.08 -11.73 -8.53
CA MET A 65 -4.77 -13.09 -8.07
C MET A 65 -4.50 -14.04 -9.24
#